data_AF-A0A7W1HF64-F1
#
_entry.id   AF-A0A7W1HF64-F1
#
_cell.length_a   1.000
_cell.length_b   1.000
_cell.length_c   1.000
_cell.angle_alpha   90.00
_cell.angle_beta   90.00
_cell.angle_gamma   90.00
#
_symmetry.space_group_name_H-M   'P 1'
#
loop_
_entity.id
_entity.type
_entity.pdbx_description
1 polymer ?
#
loop_
_entity_poly.entity_id
_entity_poly.type
_entity_poly.pdbx_seq_one_letter_code
_entity_poly.pdbx_strand_id
1 'polypeptide(L)'
;MNSNQVEWIDDSQKAISIGFIEYFKLIEDPKQSRKTGHNLFEIIFISVCAYISGANSWDGVFEFARARESWLRKYIPLSNGIPSRVTYWRAFTTLNPHSFQKGFRDWSSSLVGSTKHIAIDGKALRGVYDPNDPKLL
;
A
#
# COMPACT_ATOMS: atom_id res chain seq x y z
N MET A 1 -9.66 28.73 30.92
CA MET A 1 -8.70 27.66 31.30
C MET A 1 -8.70 26.66 30.17
N ASN A 2 -7.54 26.51 29.53
CA ASN A 2 -7.34 25.83 28.25
C ASN A 2 -7.69 24.34 28.30
N SER A 3 -8.47 23.91 27.30
CA SER A 3 -8.57 22.52 26.86
C SER A 3 -8.40 22.48 25.34
N ASN A 4 -7.30 23.08 24.86
CA ASN A 4 -6.76 22.83 23.52
C ASN A 4 -5.83 21.62 23.61
N GLN A 5 -6.39 20.42 23.42
CA GLN A 5 -5.56 19.22 23.33
C GLN A 5 -6.20 18.18 22.39
N VAL A 6 -6.45 18.52 21.12
CA VAL A 6 -6.55 17.50 20.05
C VAL A 6 -6.17 18.08 18.67
N GLU A 7 -4.93 18.53 18.49
CA GLU A 7 -4.34 18.77 17.15
C GLU A 7 -2.88 18.29 17.16
N TRP A 8 -2.67 16.97 17.16
CA TRP A 8 -1.35 16.34 16.94
C TRP A 8 -1.46 15.15 15.99
N ILE A 9 -2.35 15.22 14.99
CA ILE A 9 -2.28 14.32 13.84
C ILE A 9 -1.22 14.92 12.90
N ASP A 10 0.02 14.54 13.16
CA ASP A 10 1.26 14.79 12.44
C ASP A 10 1.07 15.10 10.93
N ASP A 11 1.23 16.36 10.52
CA ASP A 11 1.12 16.80 9.12
C ASP A 11 2.06 16.03 8.18
N SER A 12 3.16 15.48 8.70
CA SER A 12 4.09 14.67 7.91
C SER A 12 3.45 13.35 7.46
N GLN A 13 2.59 12.75 8.28
CA GLN A 13 1.84 11.54 7.95
C GLN A 13 0.85 11.79 6.82
N LYS A 14 0.19 12.95 6.83
CA LYS A 14 -0.73 13.38 5.78
C LYS A 14 -0.01 13.72 4.48
N ALA A 15 1.16 14.38 4.57
CA ALA A 15 2.02 14.66 3.43
C ALA A 15 2.56 13.37 2.77
N ILE A 16 2.90 12.34 3.57
CA ILE A 16 3.30 11.02 3.06
C ILE A 16 2.15 10.36 2.29
N SER A 17 0.92 10.40 2.80
CA SER A 17 -0.24 9.87 2.06
C SER A 17 -0.53 10.63 0.77
N ILE A 18 -0.38 11.96 0.76
CA ILE A 18 -0.51 12.77 -0.46
C ILE A 18 0.58 12.37 -1.46
N GLY A 19 1.84 12.27 -1.03
CA GLY A 19 2.95 11.80 -1.86
C GLY A 19 2.69 10.41 -2.44
N PHE A 20 2.24 9.45 -1.62
CA PHE A 20 1.87 8.11 -2.07
C PHE A 20 0.83 8.17 -3.19
N ILE A 21 -0.27 8.89 -2.97
CA ILE A 21 -1.35 8.95 -3.96
C ILE A 21 -0.84 9.52 -5.29
N GLU A 22 0.02 10.55 -5.29
CA GLU A 22 0.57 11.12 -6.53
C GLU A 22 1.36 10.10 -7.36
N TYR A 23 2.18 9.25 -6.74
CA TYR A 23 2.94 8.23 -7.48
C TYR A 23 2.07 7.11 -8.05
N PHE A 24 0.91 6.84 -7.42
CA PHE A 24 -0.01 5.80 -7.86
C PHE A 24 -1.11 6.32 -8.79
N LYS A 25 -1.39 7.63 -8.84
CA LYS A 25 -2.36 8.26 -9.78
C LYS A 25 -2.11 7.94 -11.25
N LEU A 26 -0.87 7.64 -11.62
CA LEU A 26 -0.49 7.25 -12.98
C LEU A 26 -1.00 5.86 -13.37
N ILE A 27 -1.49 5.07 -12.40
CA ILE A 27 -2.10 3.78 -12.67
C ILE A 27 -3.55 3.99 -13.06
N GLU A 28 -3.86 3.72 -14.32
CA GLU A 28 -5.23 3.65 -14.79
C GLU A 28 -6.00 2.61 -13.98
N ASP A 29 -7.21 2.96 -13.52
CA ASP A 29 -8.07 1.99 -12.85
C ASP A 29 -8.77 1.13 -13.91
N PRO A 30 -8.39 -0.15 -14.08
CA PRO A 30 -9.01 -1.03 -15.07
C PRO A 30 -10.44 -1.43 -14.66
N LYS A 31 -10.85 -1.11 -13.43
CA LYS A 31 -12.17 -1.46 -12.93
C LYS A 31 -13.22 -0.50 -13.50
N GLN A 32 -14.37 -1.06 -13.86
CA GLN A 32 -15.52 -0.26 -14.32
C GLN A 32 -15.97 0.69 -13.21
N SER A 33 -15.80 2.00 -13.41
CA SER A 33 -16.11 3.08 -12.44
C SER A 33 -17.53 3.02 -11.86
N ARG A 34 -18.50 2.45 -12.60
CA ARG A 34 -19.90 2.27 -12.15
C ARG A 34 -20.14 1.01 -11.30
N LYS A 35 -19.18 0.10 -11.16
CA LYS A 35 -19.34 -1.19 -10.45
C LYS A 35 -18.46 -1.35 -9.21
N THR A 36 -17.69 -0.33 -8.85
CA THR A 36 -16.78 -0.41 -7.70
C THR A 36 -16.96 0.76 -6.75
N GLY A 37 -17.44 0.48 -5.54
CA GLY A 37 -17.53 1.51 -4.50
C GLY A 37 -16.15 1.91 -3.96
N HIS A 38 -15.19 0.99 -3.92
CA HIS A 38 -13.89 1.28 -3.32
C HIS A 38 -12.91 1.88 -4.35
N ASN A 39 -12.25 2.96 -3.96
CA ASN A 39 -11.24 3.63 -4.76
C ASN A 39 -9.97 2.74 -4.86
N LEU A 40 -9.39 2.61 -6.06
CA LEU A 40 -8.19 1.79 -6.29
C LEU A 40 -7.01 2.22 -5.40
N PHE A 41 -6.82 3.51 -5.18
CA PHE A 41 -5.73 4.04 -4.37
C PHE A 41 -5.87 3.63 -2.91
N GLU A 42 -7.09 3.63 -2.37
CA GLU A 42 -7.34 3.13 -1.01
C GLU A 42 -7.00 1.65 -0.91
N ILE A 43 -7.41 0.84 -1.90
CA ILE A 43 -7.11 -0.59 -1.95
C ILE A 43 -5.59 -0.83 -1.98
N ILE A 44 -4.87 -0.10 -2.82
CA ILE A 44 -3.41 -0.23 -2.96
C ILE A 44 -2.71 0.22 -1.67
N PHE A 45 -3.09 1.38 -1.11
CA PHE A 45 -2.51 1.91 0.12
C PHE A 45 -2.62 0.91 1.27
N ILE A 46 -3.84 0.38 1.51
CA ILE A 46 -4.08 -0.60 2.57
C ILE A 46 -3.22 -1.86 2.35
N SER A 47 -3.15 -2.33 1.10
CA SER A 47 -2.40 -3.54 0.77
C SER A 47 -0.90 -3.34 1.05
N VAL A 48 -0.31 -2.22 0.62
CA VAL A 48 1.10 -1.91 0.88
C VAL A 48 1.37 -1.84 2.38
N CYS A 49 0.54 -1.13 3.15
CA CYS A 49 0.69 -1.08 4.61
C CYS A 49 0.60 -2.46 5.26
N ALA A 50 -0.34 -3.30 4.83
CA ALA A 50 -0.51 -4.63 5.36
C ALA A 50 0.70 -5.54 5.05
N TYR A 51 1.20 -5.55 3.81
CA TYR A 51 2.36 -6.36 3.42
C TYR A 51 3.64 -5.91 4.13
N ILE A 52 3.88 -4.60 4.28
CA ILE A 52 5.01 -4.09 5.07
C ILE A 52 4.87 -4.49 6.54
N SER A 53 3.64 -4.58 7.05
CA SER A 53 3.34 -5.04 8.41
C SER A 53 3.38 -6.56 8.57
N GLY A 54 3.77 -7.31 7.53
CA GLY A 54 3.95 -8.76 7.57
C GLY A 54 2.75 -9.59 7.11
N ALA A 55 1.70 -8.99 6.56
CA ALA A 55 0.65 -9.75 5.89
C ALA A 55 1.22 -10.48 4.65
N ASN A 56 0.75 -11.70 4.40
CA ASN A 56 1.20 -12.51 3.27
C ASN A 56 0.02 -13.15 2.48
N SER A 57 -1.20 -12.71 2.75
CA SER A 57 -2.42 -13.20 2.12
C SER A 57 -3.50 -12.12 2.09
N TRP A 58 -4.53 -12.27 1.24
CA TRP A 58 -5.67 -11.34 1.20
C TRP A 58 -6.50 -11.37 2.49
N ASP A 59 -6.57 -12.52 3.16
CA ASP A 59 -7.12 -12.60 4.52
C ASP A 59 -6.32 -11.75 5.49
N GLY A 60 -4.98 -11.83 5.45
CA GLY A 60 -4.10 -11.00 6.27
C GLY A 60 -4.28 -9.50 6.00
N VAL A 61 -4.42 -9.11 4.73
CA VAL A 61 -4.70 -7.71 4.35
C VAL A 61 -6.05 -7.25 4.91
N PHE A 62 -7.10 -8.07 4.79
CA PHE A 62 -8.41 -7.74 5.31
C PHE A 62 -8.42 -7.62 6.85
N GLU A 63 -7.79 -8.55 7.56
CA GLU A 63 -7.71 -8.50 9.02
C GLU A 63 -6.86 -7.32 9.51
N PHE A 64 -5.74 -7.00 8.82
CA PHE A 64 -4.98 -5.78 9.08
C PHE A 64 -5.86 -4.53 8.93
N ALA A 65 -6.62 -4.45 7.83
CA ALA A 65 -7.46 -3.31 7.53
C ALA A 65 -8.56 -3.10 8.58
N ARG A 66 -9.18 -4.19 9.05
CA ARG A 66 -10.15 -4.14 10.16
C ARG A 66 -9.51 -3.72 11.47
N ALA A 67 -8.37 -4.31 11.82
CA ALA A 67 -7.67 -4.03 13.06
C ALA A 67 -7.13 -2.59 13.13
N ARG A 68 -6.83 -1.97 11.98
CA ARG A 68 -6.22 -0.64 11.86
C ARG A 68 -7.12 0.39 11.18
N GLU A 69 -8.43 0.17 11.09
CA GLU A 69 -9.35 1.05 10.36
C GLU A 69 -9.26 2.51 10.85
N SER A 70 -9.28 2.73 12.16
CA SER A 70 -9.19 4.08 12.74
C SER A 70 -7.87 4.78 12.42
N TRP A 71 -6.78 4.03 12.26
CA TRP A 71 -5.48 4.54 11.83
C TRP A 71 -5.47 4.82 10.32
N LEU A 72 -6.02 3.92 9.50
CA LEU A 72 -6.13 4.10 8.04
C LEU A 72 -6.92 5.36 7.68
N ARG A 73 -8.00 5.66 8.41
CA ARG A 73 -8.84 6.85 8.19
C ARG A 73 -8.12 8.19 8.36
N LYS A 74 -6.92 8.19 8.96
CA LYS A 74 -6.07 9.40 9.03
C LYS A 74 -5.42 9.75 7.68
N TYR A 75 -5.28 8.76 6.80
CA TYR A 75 -4.55 8.88 5.53
C TYR A 75 -5.48 8.77 4.31
N ILE A 76 -6.55 7.98 4.43
CA ILE A 76 -7.48 7.71 3.33
C ILE A 76 -8.94 7.85 3.79
N PRO A 77 -9.86 8.32 2.91
CA PRO A 77 -11.26 8.54 3.28
C PRO A 77 -12.01 7.29 3.74
N LEU A 78 -11.86 6.16 3.02
CA LEU A 78 -12.63 4.93 3.25
C LEU A 78 -14.15 5.20 3.28
N SER A 79 -14.66 5.95 2.30
CA SER A 79 -16.07 6.36 2.24
C SER A 79 -17.04 5.17 2.17
N ASN A 80 -16.59 4.05 1.60
CA ASN A 80 -17.36 2.80 1.52
C ASN A 80 -16.89 1.73 2.52
N GLY A 81 -16.10 2.12 3.53
CA GLY A 81 -15.54 1.21 4.53
C GLY A 81 -14.42 0.32 3.98
N ILE A 82 -14.07 -0.72 4.75
CA ILE A 82 -12.99 -1.66 4.42
C ILE A 82 -13.40 -2.55 3.24
N PRO A 83 -12.61 -2.60 2.14
CA PRO A 83 -12.84 -3.51 1.04
C PRO A 83 -12.84 -4.98 1.50
N SER A 84 -13.69 -5.82 0.88
CA SER A 84 -13.66 -7.26 1.11
C SER A 84 -12.39 -7.92 0.53
N ARG A 85 -12.06 -9.13 1.01
CA ARG A 85 -10.99 -9.99 0.45
C ARG A 85 -11.08 -10.14 -1.07
N VAL A 86 -12.29 -10.36 -1.59
CA VAL A 86 -12.55 -10.51 -3.03
C VAL A 86 -12.29 -9.19 -3.76
N THR A 87 -12.55 -8.05 -3.13
CA THR A 87 -12.25 -6.73 -3.70
C THR A 87 -10.74 -6.53 -3.87
N TYR A 88 -9.93 -6.89 -2.87
CA TYR A 88 -8.46 -6.85 -2.99
C TYR A 88 -7.97 -7.77 -4.10
N TRP A 89 -8.37 -9.04 -4.08
CA TRP A 89 -7.98 -10.02 -5.10
C TRP A 89 -8.32 -9.52 -6.50
N ARG A 90 -9.57 -9.10 -6.73
CA ARG A 90 -10.00 -8.59 -8.05
C ARG A 90 -9.17 -7.39 -8.48
N ALA A 91 -8.97 -6.40 -7.60
CA ALA A 91 -8.21 -5.21 -7.95
C ALA A 91 -6.79 -5.56 -8.39
N PHE A 92 -6.08 -6.42 -7.66
CA PHE A 92 -4.71 -6.80 -7.98
C PHE A 92 -4.60 -7.77 -9.16
N THR A 93 -5.62 -8.60 -9.44
CA THR A 93 -5.62 -9.44 -10.66
C THR A 93 -5.84 -8.65 -11.95
N THR A 94 -6.51 -7.50 -11.86
CA THR A 94 -6.76 -6.63 -13.02
C THR A 94 -5.70 -5.55 -13.19
N LEU A 95 -4.98 -5.22 -12.11
CA LEU A 95 -3.99 -4.15 -12.10
C LEU A 95 -2.85 -4.46 -13.07
N ASN A 96 -2.41 -3.46 -13.83
CA ASN A 96 -1.20 -3.61 -14.64
C ASN A 96 0.03 -3.75 -13.70
N PRO A 97 0.75 -4.89 -13.73
CA PRO A 97 1.84 -5.13 -12.79
C PRO A 97 3.03 -4.19 -13.03
N HIS A 98 3.29 -3.78 -14.27
CA HIS A 98 4.39 -2.86 -14.59
C HIS A 98 4.09 -1.45 -14.09
N SER A 99 2.86 -0.98 -14.25
CA SER A 99 2.44 0.34 -13.74
C SER A 99 2.51 0.38 -12.21
N PHE A 100 2.05 -0.68 -11.55
CA PHE A 100 2.16 -0.82 -10.10
C PHE A 100 3.63 -0.83 -9.63
N GLN A 101 4.48 -1.65 -10.26
CA GLN A 101 5.90 -1.73 -9.92
C GLN A 101 6.59 -0.38 -10.09
N LYS A 102 6.31 0.33 -11.19
CA LYS A 102 6.86 1.65 -11.45
C LYS A 102 6.43 2.64 -10.36
N GLY A 103 5.13 2.74 -10.06
CA GLY A 103 4.61 3.63 -9.02
C GLY A 103 5.21 3.33 -7.64
N PHE A 104 5.26 2.06 -7.26
CA PHE A 104 5.86 1.62 -6.00
C PHE A 104 7.36 1.96 -5.93
N ARG A 105 8.12 1.69 -6.99
CA ARG A 105 9.55 2.01 -7.05
C ARG A 105 9.77 3.51 -6.94
N ASP A 106 9.09 4.31 -7.75
CA ASP A 106 9.27 5.76 -7.80
C ASP A 106 8.90 6.40 -6.45
N TRP A 107 7.84 5.93 -5.81
CA TRP A 107 7.49 6.31 -4.43
C TRP A 107 8.54 5.88 -3.41
N SER A 108 8.97 4.62 -3.42
CA SER A 108 9.96 4.12 -2.46
C SER A 108 11.30 4.85 -2.57
N SER A 109 11.72 5.18 -3.80
CA SER A 109 12.93 5.95 -4.06
C SER A 109 12.86 7.38 -3.53
N SER A 110 11.68 8.01 -3.53
CA SER A 110 11.53 9.36 -2.97
C SER A 110 11.59 9.40 -1.43
N LEU A 111 11.42 8.25 -0.78
CA LEU A 111 11.59 8.09 0.67
C LEU A 111 13.05 7.92 1.10
N VAL A 112 13.97 7.65 0.15
CA VAL A 112 15.39 7.45 0.45
C VAL A 112 16.01 8.78 0.88
N GLY A 113 16.60 8.80 2.07
CA GLY A 113 17.24 10.00 2.66
C GLY A 113 16.28 10.96 3.37
N SER A 114 14.96 10.78 3.24
CA SER A 114 13.94 11.61 3.91
C SER A 114 13.34 10.95 5.15
N THR A 115 13.68 9.68 5.41
CA THR A 115 13.16 8.88 6.53
C THR A 115 14.26 8.38 7.45
N LYS A 116 13.94 8.15 8.73
CA LYS A 116 14.82 7.41 9.64
C LYS A 116 15.09 6.03 9.05
N HIS A 117 16.31 5.50 9.23
CA HIS A 117 16.70 4.20 8.68
C HIS A 117 15.66 3.11 8.97
N ILE A 118 15.12 2.52 7.90
CA ILE A 118 14.25 1.35 7.93
C ILE A 118 15.10 0.16 7.46
N ALA A 119 15.31 -0.82 8.33
CA ALA A 119 15.89 -2.09 7.93
C ALA A 119 14.81 -2.93 7.24
N ILE A 120 14.94 -3.13 5.93
CA ILE A 120 14.08 -4.03 5.15
C ILE A 120 14.89 -5.31 4.91
N ASP A 121 14.66 -6.33 5.73
CA ASP A 121 15.23 -7.65 5.48
C ASP A 121 14.33 -8.41 4.49
N GLY A 122 14.84 -8.59 3.28
CA GLY A 122 14.16 -9.39 2.27
C GLY A 122 14.34 -10.86 2.59
N LYS A 123 13.28 -11.57 2.99
CA LYS A 123 13.28 -13.03 2.82
C LYS A 123 13.40 -13.31 1.33
N ALA A 124 14.58 -13.78 0.92
CA ALA A 124 14.75 -14.33 -0.43
C ALA A 124 13.75 -15.47 -0.60
N LEU A 125 13.01 -15.47 -1.72
CA LEU A 125 12.19 -16.60 -2.11
C LEU A 125 13.11 -17.83 -2.22
N ARG A 126 12.87 -18.84 -1.40
CA ARG A 126 13.62 -20.10 -1.45
C ARG A 126 13.26 -20.77 -2.78
N GLY A 127 14.22 -20.83 -3.71
CA GLY A 127 14.02 -21.44 -5.03
C GLY A 127 13.87 -20.47 -6.22
N VAL A 128 14.34 -19.21 -6.13
CA VAL A 128 14.59 -18.41 -7.34
C VAL A 128 15.72 -19.08 -8.12
N TYR A 129 15.35 -19.89 -9.10
CA TYR A 129 16.26 -20.48 -10.07
C TYR A 129 16.61 -19.40 -11.10
N ASP A 130 17.86 -18.96 -11.12
CA ASP A 130 18.42 -18.20 -12.24
C ASP A 130 19.14 -19.18 -13.17
N PRO A 131 18.63 -19.39 -14.41
CA PRO A 131 19.30 -20.25 -15.40
C PRO A 131 20.71 -19.78 -15.76
N ASN A 132 21.06 -18.53 -15.43
CA ASN A 132 22.35 -17.93 -15.71
C ASN A 132 23.22 -17.77 -14.45
N ASP A 133 22.88 -18.39 -13.32
CA ASP A 133 23.74 -18.33 -12.12
C ASP A 133 25.05 -19.09 -12.38
N PRO A 134 26.21 -18.39 -12.42
CA PRO A 134 27.50 -19.01 -12.68
C PRO A 134 27.97 -19.94 -11.55
N LYS A 135 27.27 -20.00 -10.41
CA LYS A 135 27.60 -20.86 -9.26
C LYS A 135 27.08 -22.30 -9.38
N LEU A 136 26.45 -22.66 -10.51
CA LEU A 136 25.91 -23.99 -10.78
C LEU A 136 26.76 -24.83 -11.76
N LEU A 137 28.04 -24.46 -11.97
CA LEU A 137 29.05 -25.25 -12.69
C LEU A 137 30.19 -25.66 -11.77
#